data_AF-A0A2E7C7B4-F1
#
_entry.id   AF-A0A2E7C7B4-F1
#
_cell.length_a   1.000
_cell.length_b   1.000
_cell.length_c   1.000
_cell.angle_alpha   90.00
_cell.angle_beta   90.00
_cell.angle_gamma   90.00
#
_symmetry.space_group_name_H-M   'P 1'
#
loop_
_entity.id
_entity.type
_entity.pdbx_description
1 polymer ?
#
loop_
_entity_poly.entity_id
_entity_poly.type
_entity_poly.pdbx_seq_one_letter_code
_entity_poly.pdbx_strand_id
1 'polypeptide(L)'
;MVVNRGAILYLVRLGVDAKRGYNRMTRKSRTAAHHFKRFDRLLAAVFLAMVAIPVALALPAYQDRSAGENRSQAKAALLALAGAMEQHLALGGTYAGATEHGAPTPAAPSSALFPREALSNRAAHYELTIESADAKGYVLQARPITGSRQEDDGVLRLNHLGQKSWDRNNDGAIVWAEQTWDA
;
A
#
# COMPACT_ATOMS: atom_id res chain seq x y z
N MET A 1 27.87 -94.24 15.65
CA MET A 1 28.26 -93.36 14.54
C MET A 1 28.72 -92.04 15.14
N VAL A 2 30.04 -91.86 15.26
CA VAL A 2 30.68 -90.79 16.05
C VAL A 2 30.74 -89.52 15.21
N VAL A 3 29.99 -88.48 15.60
CA VAL A 3 30.10 -87.16 14.96
C VAL A 3 31.42 -86.53 15.42
N ASN A 4 32.34 -86.37 14.46
CA ASN A 4 33.68 -85.86 14.66
C ASN A 4 33.63 -84.37 15.10
N ARG A 5 33.85 -84.13 16.40
CA ARG A 5 33.86 -82.79 17.03
C ARG A 5 34.89 -81.83 16.41
N GLY A 6 35.87 -82.32 15.64
CA GLY A 6 36.84 -81.47 14.94
C GLY A 6 36.25 -80.69 13.76
N ALA A 7 35.28 -81.25 13.03
CA ALA A 7 34.74 -80.63 11.81
C ALA A 7 33.89 -79.38 12.10
N ILE A 8 33.21 -79.34 13.24
CA ILE A 8 32.34 -78.22 13.63
C ILE A 8 33.18 -76.99 14.05
N LEU A 9 34.35 -77.18 14.66
CA LEU A 9 35.24 -76.07 15.02
C LEU A 9 35.88 -75.38 13.80
N TYR A 10 36.18 -76.12 12.73
CA TYR A 10 36.75 -75.54 11.51
C TYR A 10 35.76 -74.62 10.78
N LEU A 11 34.49 -74.99 10.70
CA LEU A 11 33.46 -74.19 10.02
C LEU A 11 33.12 -72.90 10.80
N VAL A 12 33.14 -72.93 12.14
CA VAL A 12 32.94 -71.73 12.96
C VAL A 12 34.13 -70.76 12.84
N ARG A 13 35.36 -71.27 12.77
CA ARG A 13 36.57 -70.42 12.62
C ARG A 13 36.61 -69.73 11.24
N LEU A 14 36.30 -70.43 10.15
CA LEU A 14 36.25 -69.86 8.80
C LEU A 14 35.14 -68.81 8.63
N GLY A 15 33.98 -69.01 9.25
CA GLY A 15 32.88 -68.03 9.21
C GLY A 15 33.19 -66.72 9.96
N VAL A 16 33.98 -66.78 11.04
CA VAL A 16 34.37 -65.59 11.83
C VAL A 16 35.48 -64.79 11.15
N ASP A 17 36.45 -65.46 10.50
CA ASP A 17 37.55 -64.78 9.80
C ASP A 17 37.09 -64.15 8.47
N ALA A 18 36.11 -64.74 7.77
CA ALA A 18 35.50 -64.12 6.59
C ALA A 18 34.74 -62.81 6.91
N LYS A 19 34.13 -62.71 8.10
CA LYS A 19 33.43 -61.48 8.53
C LYS A 19 34.37 -60.37 9.03
N ARG A 20 35.61 -60.66 9.41
CA ARG A 20 36.59 -59.65 9.84
C ARG A 20 37.28 -58.94 8.67
N GLY A 21 37.37 -59.58 7.50
CA GLY A 21 38.01 -59.01 6.31
C GLY A 21 37.17 -57.97 5.55
N TYR A 22 35.85 -57.89 5.77
CA TYR A 22 34.96 -57.04 4.96
C TYR A 22 34.76 -55.62 5.52
N ASN A 23 35.09 -55.38 6.79
CA ASN A 23 34.70 -54.15 7.49
C ASN A 23 35.80 -53.07 7.51
N ARG A 24 36.76 -53.14 6.59
CA ARG A 24 37.93 -52.23 6.54
C ARG A 24 38.01 -51.44 5.24
N MET A 25 36.88 -50.95 4.75
CA MET A 25 36.83 -50.00 3.63
C MET A 25 35.78 -48.92 3.85
N THR A 26 35.89 -48.19 4.96
CA THR A 26 35.13 -46.95 5.17
C THR A 26 36.02 -45.85 5.74
N ARG A 27 37.10 -45.50 5.03
CA ARG A 27 37.72 -44.18 5.22
C ARG A 27 37.08 -43.19 4.26
N LYS A 28 35.83 -42.82 4.56
CA LYS A 28 35.13 -41.70 3.93
C LYS A 28 35.98 -40.45 4.16
N SER A 29 36.63 -39.93 3.13
CA SER A 29 37.35 -38.66 3.13
C SER A 29 36.35 -37.52 3.37
N ARG A 30 36.05 -37.21 4.64
CA ARG A 30 35.14 -36.14 5.06
C ARG A 30 35.88 -34.84 5.40
N THR A 31 36.98 -34.51 4.73
CA THR A 31 37.76 -33.30 5.05
C THR A 31 37.73 -32.20 3.99
N ALA A 32 37.18 -32.44 2.79
CA ALA A 32 36.99 -31.37 1.80
C ALA A 32 35.59 -30.71 1.84
N ALA A 33 34.57 -31.40 2.36
CA ALA A 33 33.18 -30.93 2.31
C ALA A 33 32.78 -29.95 3.42
N HIS A 34 33.65 -29.69 4.41
CA HIS A 34 33.35 -28.79 5.53
C HIS A 34 33.74 -27.33 5.27
N HIS A 35 34.69 -27.06 4.37
CA HIS A 35 35.16 -25.70 4.11
C HIS A 35 34.18 -24.93 3.20
N PHE A 36 33.60 -25.61 2.19
CA PHE A 36 32.61 -25.01 1.28
C PHE A 36 31.29 -24.64 1.97
N LYS A 37 30.81 -25.47 2.93
CA LYS A 37 29.58 -25.19 3.69
C LYS A 37 29.71 -24.03 4.68
N ARG A 38 30.93 -23.68 5.10
CA ARG A 38 31.18 -22.52 5.97
C ARG A 38 31.18 -21.22 5.17
N PHE A 39 31.72 -21.25 3.96
CA PHE A 39 31.72 -20.13 3.04
C PHE A 39 30.30 -19.75 2.60
N ASP A 40 29.47 -20.74 2.25
CA ASP A 40 28.08 -20.54 1.83
C ASP A 40 27.22 -19.82 2.90
N ARG A 41 27.39 -20.18 4.18
CA ARG A 41 26.65 -19.54 5.29
C ARG A 41 27.11 -18.11 5.56
N LEU A 42 28.42 -17.85 5.47
CA LEU A 42 28.95 -16.49 5.63
C LEU A 42 28.51 -15.59 4.47
N LEU A 43 28.57 -16.09 3.24
CA LEU A 43 28.10 -15.38 2.06
C LEU A 43 26.60 -15.08 2.12
N ALA A 44 25.78 -16.06 2.55
CA ALA A 44 24.34 -15.87 2.75
C ALA A 44 24.03 -14.85 3.85
N ALA A 45 24.78 -14.84 4.97
CA ALA A 45 24.60 -13.86 6.04
C ALA A 45 24.95 -12.43 5.59
N VAL A 46 26.01 -12.26 4.80
CA VAL A 46 26.40 -10.96 4.23
C VAL A 46 25.40 -10.49 3.17
N PHE A 47 24.93 -11.39 2.30
CA PHE A 47 23.90 -11.07 1.29
C PHE A 47 22.59 -10.63 1.96
N LEU A 48 22.12 -11.35 2.98
CA LEU A 48 20.93 -11.00 3.74
C LEU A 48 21.09 -9.65 4.46
N ALA A 49 22.28 -9.36 5.01
CA ALA A 49 22.57 -8.07 5.63
C ALA A 49 22.54 -6.92 4.60
N MET A 50 23.09 -7.13 3.40
CA MET A 50 23.07 -6.12 2.34
C MET A 50 21.67 -5.86 1.79
N VAL A 51 20.82 -6.88 1.71
CA VAL A 51 19.43 -6.75 1.24
C VAL A 51 18.49 -6.22 2.34
N ALA A 52 18.83 -6.38 3.62
CA ALA A 52 18.05 -5.81 4.73
C ALA A 52 18.14 -4.27 4.81
N ILE A 53 19.28 -3.69 4.43
CA ILE A 53 19.53 -2.24 4.47
C ILE A 53 18.58 -1.44 3.55
N PRO A 54 18.35 -1.81 2.27
CA PRO A 54 17.47 -1.03 1.40
C PRO A 54 15.98 -1.13 1.75
N VAL A 55 15.55 -2.14 2.52
CA VAL A 55 14.12 -2.28 2.91
C VAL A 55 13.70 -1.17 3.88
N ALA A 56 14.61 -0.67 4.73
CA ALA A 56 14.30 0.38 5.70
C ALA A 56 14.18 1.79 5.09
N LEU A 57 14.90 2.06 3.99
CA LEU A 57 14.92 3.38 3.34
C LEU A 57 13.85 3.52 2.23
N ALA A 58 13.25 2.41 1.79
CA ALA A 58 12.25 2.41 0.71
C ALA A 58 10.81 2.76 1.16
N LEU A 59 10.51 2.62 2.46
CA LEU A 59 9.16 2.83 3.00
C LEU A 59 8.67 4.31 2.97
N PRO A 60 9.45 5.33 3.36
CA PRO A 60 8.94 6.71 3.38
C PRO A 60 8.59 7.23 1.97
N ALA A 61 9.38 6.88 0.96
CA ALA A 61 9.13 7.30 -0.43
C ALA A 61 7.86 6.68 -1.09
N TYR A 62 7.27 5.64 -0.50
CA TYR A 62 5.98 5.11 -0.94
C TYR A 62 4.81 5.84 -0.28
N GLN A 63 5.04 6.29 0.96
CA GLN A 63 4.05 6.95 1.80
C GLN A 63 3.71 8.34 1.25
N ASP A 64 4.69 9.13 0.83
CA ASP A 64 4.46 10.50 0.34
C ASP A 64 3.86 10.56 -1.07
N ARG A 65 4.23 9.60 -1.94
CA ARG A 65 3.69 9.54 -3.31
C ARG A 65 2.18 9.31 -3.32
N SER A 66 1.67 8.49 -2.40
CA SER A 66 0.23 8.28 -2.27
C SER A 66 -0.54 9.55 -1.89
N ALA A 67 -0.04 10.36 -0.95
CA ALA A 67 -0.75 11.58 -0.52
C ALA A 67 -0.88 12.60 -1.66
N GLY A 68 0.21 12.86 -2.38
CA GLY A 68 0.19 13.75 -3.55
C GLY A 68 -0.73 13.25 -4.67
N GLU A 69 -0.72 11.93 -4.93
CA GLU A 69 -1.60 11.30 -5.92
C GLU A 69 -3.08 11.43 -5.53
N ASN A 70 -3.42 11.11 -4.30
CA ASN A 70 -4.78 11.24 -3.78
C ASN A 70 -5.28 12.68 -3.82
N ARG A 71 -4.40 13.65 -3.50
CA ARG A 71 -4.73 15.07 -3.60
C ARG A 71 -4.95 15.48 -5.05
N SER A 72 -4.14 14.97 -5.98
CA SER A 72 -4.34 15.18 -7.42
C SER A 72 -5.69 14.63 -7.89
N GLN A 73 -6.08 13.44 -7.40
CA GLN A 73 -7.39 12.85 -7.69
C GLN A 73 -8.53 13.71 -7.12
N ALA A 74 -8.40 14.21 -5.89
CA ALA A 74 -9.38 15.11 -5.28
C ALA A 74 -9.53 16.42 -6.07
N LYS A 75 -8.42 17.02 -6.52
CA LYS A 75 -8.42 18.21 -7.40
C LYS A 75 -9.15 17.93 -8.73
N ALA A 76 -8.88 16.78 -9.35
CA ALA A 76 -9.57 16.38 -10.58
C ALA A 76 -11.08 16.17 -10.35
N ALA A 77 -11.46 15.56 -9.23
CA ALA A 77 -12.86 15.37 -8.86
C ALA A 77 -13.57 16.71 -8.60
N LEU A 78 -12.92 17.69 -7.96
CA LEU A 78 -13.45 19.04 -7.79
C LEU A 78 -13.68 19.74 -9.13
N LEU A 79 -12.76 19.61 -10.09
CA LEU A 79 -12.92 20.18 -11.44
C LEU A 79 -14.06 19.49 -12.21
N ALA A 80 -14.19 18.17 -12.09
CA ALA A 80 -15.29 17.43 -12.71
C ALA A 80 -16.65 17.84 -12.09
N LEU A 81 -16.70 18.00 -10.77
CA LEU A 81 -17.90 18.47 -10.07
C LEU A 81 -18.25 19.91 -10.46
N ALA A 82 -17.26 20.80 -10.61
CA ALA A 82 -17.50 22.15 -11.14
C ALA A 82 -18.14 22.11 -12.53
N GLY A 83 -17.65 21.25 -13.43
CA GLY A 83 -18.28 21.05 -14.74
C GLY A 83 -19.73 20.57 -14.63
N ALA A 84 -20.03 19.67 -13.69
CA ALA A 84 -21.40 19.20 -13.44
C ALA A 84 -22.29 20.30 -12.83
N MET A 85 -21.74 21.20 -12.02
CA MET A 85 -22.45 22.38 -11.52
C MET A 85 -22.85 23.33 -12.66
N GLU A 86 -21.98 23.53 -13.65
CA GLU A 86 -22.33 24.35 -14.83
C GLU A 86 -23.43 23.70 -15.67
N GLN A 87 -23.44 22.38 -15.80
CA GLN A 87 -24.53 21.66 -16.46
C GLN A 87 -25.84 21.78 -15.68
N HIS A 88 -25.79 21.70 -14.35
CA HIS A 88 -26.96 21.90 -13.48
C HIS A 88 -27.52 23.31 -13.63
N LEU A 89 -26.66 24.34 -13.68
CA LEU A 89 -27.07 25.72 -13.98
C LEU A 89 -27.73 25.81 -15.35
N ALA A 90 -27.15 25.19 -16.39
CA ALA A 90 -27.69 25.27 -17.75
C ALA A 90 -29.09 24.63 -17.88
N LEU A 91 -29.39 23.59 -17.09
CA LEU A 91 -30.67 22.88 -17.11
C LEU A 91 -31.72 23.50 -16.18
N GLY A 92 -31.30 23.96 -15.00
CA GLY A 92 -32.21 24.42 -13.93
C GLY A 92 -32.22 25.93 -13.70
N GLY A 93 -31.30 26.68 -14.28
CA GLY A 93 -31.16 28.13 -14.11
C GLY A 93 -30.65 28.56 -12.72
N THR A 94 -30.19 27.63 -11.89
CA THR A 94 -29.65 27.91 -10.54
C THR A 94 -28.61 26.85 -10.14
N TYR A 95 -27.65 27.18 -9.28
CA TYR A 95 -26.78 26.17 -8.64
C TYR A 95 -27.43 25.54 -7.39
N ALA A 96 -28.49 26.14 -6.86
CA ALA A 96 -29.21 25.61 -5.71
C ALA A 96 -29.81 24.22 -5.99
N GLY A 97 -29.94 23.40 -4.95
CA GLY A 97 -30.53 22.06 -5.05
C GLY A 97 -29.65 21.01 -5.73
N ALA A 98 -28.36 21.32 -5.96
CA ALA A 98 -27.38 20.39 -6.50
C ALA A 98 -26.93 19.27 -5.53
N THR A 99 -27.42 19.30 -4.29
CA THR A 99 -27.13 18.34 -3.22
C THR A 99 -28.04 17.12 -3.31
N GLU A 100 -27.62 16.02 -2.66
CA GLU A 100 -28.41 14.79 -2.59
C GLU A 100 -29.82 15.08 -2.02
N HIS A 101 -30.86 14.75 -2.80
CA HIS A 101 -32.27 15.09 -2.51
C HIS A 101 -32.56 16.58 -2.25
N GLY A 102 -31.70 17.50 -2.71
CA GLY A 102 -31.84 18.93 -2.45
C GLY A 102 -31.64 19.33 -0.99
N ALA A 103 -30.89 18.53 -0.22
CA ALA A 103 -30.57 18.82 1.18
C ALA A 103 -29.92 20.22 1.35
N PRO A 104 -30.14 20.90 2.49
CA PRO A 104 -29.46 22.16 2.77
C PRO A 104 -27.94 21.96 2.77
N THR A 105 -27.21 22.95 2.26
CA THR A 105 -25.75 22.98 2.28
C THR A 105 -25.25 23.32 3.70
N PRO A 106 -24.10 22.77 4.15
CA PRO A 106 -23.20 21.89 3.42
C PRO A 106 -23.71 20.43 3.32
N ALA A 107 -23.60 19.83 2.14
CA ALA A 107 -24.00 18.43 1.91
C ALA A 107 -23.28 17.79 0.72
N ALA A 108 -23.36 16.47 0.61
CA ALA A 108 -22.86 15.74 -0.55
C ALA A 108 -23.61 16.14 -1.83
N PRO A 109 -22.92 16.21 -2.99
CA PRO A 109 -23.58 16.46 -4.26
C PRO A 109 -24.54 15.32 -4.62
N SER A 110 -25.57 15.65 -5.39
CA SER A 110 -26.56 14.68 -5.85
C SER A 110 -25.91 13.62 -6.72
N SER A 111 -26.25 12.36 -6.47
CA SER A 111 -25.84 11.21 -7.26
C SER A 111 -26.30 11.24 -8.72
N ALA A 112 -27.37 12.00 -9.01
CA ALA A 112 -27.82 12.28 -10.37
C ALA A 112 -26.94 13.31 -11.09
N LEU A 113 -26.29 14.20 -10.33
CA LEU A 113 -25.40 15.25 -10.85
C LEU A 113 -23.96 14.74 -10.95
N PHE A 114 -23.50 14.00 -9.94
CA PHE A 114 -22.15 13.48 -9.86
C PHE A 114 -22.14 12.03 -9.37
N PRO A 115 -21.55 11.07 -10.13
CA PRO A 115 -21.61 9.66 -9.76
C PRO A 115 -21.06 9.38 -8.36
N ARG A 116 -21.78 8.60 -7.55
CA ARG A 116 -21.35 8.22 -6.19
C ARG A 116 -20.01 7.49 -6.16
N GLU A 117 -19.68 6.77 -7.23
CA GLU A 117 -18.38 6.14 -7.38
C GLU A 117 -17.26 7.19 -7.39
N ALA A 118 -17.46 8.34 -8.03
CA ALA A 118 -16.49 9.45 -7.99
C ALA A 118 -16.48 10.20 -6.64
N LEU A 119 -17.51 10.02 -5.80
CA LEU A 119 -17.59 10.59 -4.45
C LEU A 119 -16.95 9.68 -3.37
N SER A 120 -16.86 8.38 -3.63
CA SER A 120 -16.55 7.39 -2.58
C SER A 120 -15.74 6.19 -3.06
N ASN A 121 -15.11 6.21 -4.25
CA ASN A 121 -14.33 5.06 -4.72
C ASN A 121 -13.18 4.73 -3.75
N ARG A 122 -13.39 3.64 -2.99
CA ARG A 122 -12.54 2.67 -2.24
C ARG A 122 -11.11 2.99 -1.75
N ALA A 123 -10.49 4.07 -2.21
CA ALA A 123 -9.30 4.72 -1.66
C ALA A 123 -9.57 6.22 -1.45
N ALA A 124 -10.85 6.62 -1.30
CA ALA A 124 -11.26 8.01 -1.16
C ALA A 124 -10.73 8.55 0.17
N HIS A 125 -9.53 9.13 0.13
CA HIS A 125 -8.97 9.86 1.24
C HIS A 125 -9.65 11.21 1.46
N TYR A 126 -10.52 11.60 0.52
CA TYR A 126 -11.31 12.84 0.54
C TYR A 126 -12.78 12.56 0.28
N GLU A 127 -13.63 13.28 1.00
CA GLU A 127 -15.08 13.39 0.80
C GLU A 127 -15.39 14.71 0.08
N LEU A 128 -16.18 14.64 -0.99
CA LEU A 128 -16.63 15.83 -1.73
C LEU A 128 -17.93 16.37 -1.14
N THR A 129 -17.95 17.68 -0.91
CA THR A 129 -19.08 18.41 -0.32
C THR A 129 -19.34 19.70 -1.10
N ILE A 130 -20.61 20.06 -1.23
CA ILE A 130 -21.03 21.39 -1.67
C ILE A 130 -21.21 22.21 -0.41
N GLU A 131 -20.30 23.14 -0.14
CA GLU A 131 -20.31 23.99 1.06
C GLU A 131 -21.40 25.06 0.99
N SER A 132 -21.57 25.64 -0.19
CA SER A 132 -22.67 26.56 -0.49
C SER A 132 -23.00 26.51 -1.98
N ALA A 133 -24.27 26.70 -2.31
CA ALA A 133 -24.74 26.84 -3.69
C ALA A 133 -26.05 27.64 -3.72
N ASP A 134 -26.09 28.70 -4.51
CA ASP A 134 -27.26 29.55 -4.71
C ASP A 134 -27.45 29.93 -6.20
N ALA A 135 -28.28 30.93 -6.49
CA ALA A 135 -28.51 31.36 -7.87
C ALA A 135 -27.30 32.07 -8.52
N LYS A 136 -26.32 32.51 -7.72
CA LYS A 136 -25.20 33.36 -8.15
C LYS A 136 -23.87 32.64 -8.13
N GLY A 137 -23.71 31.61 -7.32
CA GLY A 137 -22.47 30.86 -7.28
C GLY A 137 -22.49 29.67 -6.33
N TYR A 138 -21.32 29.05 -6.20
CA TYR A 138 -21.09 27.90 -5.35
C TYR A 138 -19.67 27.89 -4.77
N VAL A 139 -19.51 27.08 -3.73
CA VAL A 139 -18.23 26.64 -3.16
C VAL A 139 -18.26 25.13 -3.02
N LEU A 140 -17.30 24.47 -3.67
CA LEU A 140 -17.06 23.03 -3.58
C LEU A 140 -15.86 22.79 -2.66
N GLN A 141 -15.91 21.70 -1.92
CA GLN A 141 -14.87 21.32 -0.99
C GLN A 141 -14.58 19.82 -1.07
N ALA A 142 -13.29 19.47 -1.03
CA ALA A 142 -12.82 18.12 -0.77
C ALA A 142 -12.18 18.11 0.61
N ARG A 143 -12.81 17.41 1.55
CA ARG A 143 -12.36 17.29 2.95
C ARG A 143 -11.70 15.93 3.16
N PRO A 144 -10.52 15.84 3.79
CA PRO A 144 -9.96 14.55 4.12
C PRO A 144 -10.86 13.74 5.05
N ILE A 145 -10.96 12.44 4.82
CA ILE A 145 -11.78 11.55 5.66
C ILE A 145 -11.07 11.32 7.00
N THR A 146 -11.80 11.54 8.10
CA THR A 146 -11.36 11.26 9.47
C THR A 146 -10.94 9.79 9.63
N GLY A 147 -9.80 9.53 10.25
CA GLY A 147 -9.21 8.20 10.39
C GLY A 147 -8.54 7.67 9.13
N SER A 148 -8.55 8.42 8.02
CA SER A 148 -7.75 8.10 6.84
C SER A 148 -6.31 8.56 7.03
N ARG A 149 -5.42 8.04 6.17
CA ARG A 149 -4.01 8.43 6.14
C ARG A 149 -3.76 9.90 5.74
N GLN A 150 -4.80 10.65 5.35
CA GLN A 150 -4.72 12.05 4.96
C GLN A 150 -5.58 12.97 5.85
N GLU A 151 -6.03 12.50 7.02
CA GLU A 151 -6.84 13.32 7.93
C GLU A 151 -6.25 14.72 8.18
N ASP A 152 -4.92 14.83 8.25
CA ASP A 152 -4.19 16.09 8.47
C ASP A 152 -3.76 16.82 7.17
N ASP A 153 -4.17 16.35 6.00
CA ASP A 153 -3.75 16.93 4.70
C ASP A 153 -4.52 18.20 4.32
N GLY A 154 -5.47 18.60 5.17
CA GLY A 154 -6.26 19.81 5.06
C GLY A 154 -7.24 19.86 3.88
N VAL A 155 -8.08 20.90 3.87
CA VAL A 155 -9.22 20.99 2.94
C VAL A 155 -8.84 21.66 1.63
N LEU A 156 -9.32 21.11 0.52
CA LEU A 156 -9.23 21.72 -0.80
C LEU A 156 -10.57 22.38 -1.14
N ARG A 157 -10.55 23.59 -1.69
CA ARG A 157 -11.76 24.27 -2.17
C ARG A 157 -11.62 24.78 -3.60
N LEU A 158 -12.76 24.88 -4.26
CA LEU A 158 -12.96 25.51 -5.56
C LEU A 158 -14.28 26.27 -5.56
N ASN A 159 -14.28 27.54 -5.96
CA ASN A 159 -15.53 28.30 -6.13
C ASN A 159 -15.92 28.50 -7.60
N HIS A 160 -17.11 29.04 -7.82
CA HIS A 160 -17.66 29.35 -9.15
C HIS A 160 -16.81 30.33 -9.98
N LEU A 161 -15.91 31.11 -9.37
CA LEU A 161 -14.98 31.99 -10.09
C LEU A 161 -13.69 31.26 -10.51
N GLY A 162 -13.58 29.97 -10.22
CA GLY A 162 -12.37 29.18 -10.45
C GLY A 162 -11.26 29.45 -9.42
N GLN A 163 -11.57 30.15 -8.33
CA GLN A 163 -10.60 30.37 -7.24
C GLN A 163 -10.36 29.06 -6.51
N LYS A 164 -9.09 28.69 -6.44
CA LYS A 164 -8.60 27.47 -5.79
C LYS A 164 -8.02 27.82 -4.44
N SER A 165 -8.25 26.98 -3.45
CA SER A 165 -7.52 27.09 -2.19
C SER A 165 -7.24 25.75 -1.56
N TRP A 166 -6.18 25.70 -0.76
CA TRP A 166 -5.78 24.54 0.02
C TRP A 166 -5.31 25.01 1.40
N ASP A 167 -6.09 24.67 2.42
CA ASP A 167 -5.70 24.82 3.83
C ASP A 167 -4.57 23.82 4.10
N ARG A 168 -3.32 24.26 3.98
CA ARG A 168 -2.15 23.36 3.98
C ARG A 168 -1.74 22.94 5.36
N ASN A 169 -1.95 23.84 6.31
CA ASN A 169 -1.61 23.64 7.71
C ASN A 169 -2.77 23.03 8.50
N ASN A 170 -3.92 22.82 7.86
CA ASN A 170 -5.14 22.24 8.44
C ASN A 170 -5.61 23.02 9.68
N ASP A 171 -5.46 24.35 9.65
CA ASP A 171 -5.83 25.23 10.77
C ASP A 171 -7.28 25.73 10.70
N GLY A 172 -7.99 25.39 9.62
CA GLY A 172 -9.38 25.75 9.37
C GLY A 172 -9.57 27.13 8.75
N ALA A 173 -8.51 27.91 8.57
CA ALA A 173 -8.51 29.18 7.85
C ALA A 173 -7.93 29.00 6.45
N ILE A 174 -8.37 29.85 5.51
CA ILE A 174 -7.72 29.99 4.21
C ILE A 174 -7.11 31.39 4.17
N VAL A 175 -5.79 31.47 4.28
CA VAL A 175 -5.08 32.75 4.14
C VAL A 175 -4.74 33.05 2.69
N TRP A 176 -4.28 34.27 2.40
CA TRP A 176 -3.91 34.67 1.03
C TRP A 176 -2.85 33.74 0.40
N ALA A 177 -1.92 33.23 1.21
CA ALA A 177 -0.88 32.31 0.77
C ALA A 177 -1.44 30.93 0.37
N GLU A 178 -2.66 30.60 0.79
CA GLU A 178 -3.34 29.32 0.57
C GLU A 178 -4.40 29.38 -0.53
N GLN A 179 -4.50 30.52 -1.23
CA GLN A 179 -5.34 30.67 -2.42
C GLN A 179 -4.69 30.05 -3.67
N THR A 180 -4.14 28.86 -3.49
CA THR A 180 -3.60 28.03 -4.56
C THR A 180 -3.71 26.56 -4.18
N TRP A 181 -3.64 25.69 -5.17
CA TRP A 181 -3.49 24.26 -4.99
C TRP A 181 -2.03 23.79 -5.05
N ASP A 182 -1.13 24.70 -5.41
CA ASP A 182 0.30 24.41 -5.55
C ASP A 182 0.95 24.42 -4.17
N ALA A 183 1.84 23.45 -3.93
CA ALA A 183 2.53 23.24 -2.67
C ALA A 183 3.67 24.26 -2.46
#